data_AF-A0A2S8PMB6-F1
#
_entry.id   AF-A0A2S8PMB6-F1
#
_cell.length_a   1.000
_cell.length_b   1.000
_cell.length_c   1.000
_cell.angle_alpha   90.00
_cell.angle_beta   90.00
_cell.angle_gamma   90.00
#
_symmetry.space_group_name_H-M   'P 1'
#
loop_
_entity.id
_entity.type
_entity.pdbx_description
1 polymer ?
#
loop_
_entity_poly.entity_id
_entity_poly.type
_entity_poly.pdbx_seq_one_letter_code
_entity_poly.pdbx_strand_id
1 'polypeptide(L)' 'MWIYIVVIGIALLAAVGTFWVGFSAENKKRNPEYEHRTKKNLSKLTSMYVVTVVLAIIICVAIYFR' A
#
# COMPACT_ATOMS: atom_id res chain seq x y z
N MET A 1 -6.49 23.88 2.11
CA MET A 1 -7.40 22.99 1.33
C MET A 1 -6.79 22.56 -0.01
N TRP A 2 -6.50 23.48 -0.93
CA TRP A 2 -5.98 23.18 -2.28
C TRP A 2 -4.67 22.37 -2.32
N ILE A 3 -3.73 22.68 -1.43
CA ILE A 3 -2.47 21.94 -1.31
C ILE A 3 -2.70 20.43 -1.04
N TYR A 4 -3.69 20.08 -0.22
CA TYR A 4 -3.98 18.68 0.10
C TYR A 4 -4.49 17.93 -1.14
N ILE A 5 -5.32 18.59 -1.95
CA ILE A 5 -5.84 18.02 -3.20
C ILE A 5 -4.69 17.72 -4.17
N VAL A 6 -3.74 18.66 -4.31
CA VAL A 6 -2.57 18.48 -5.17
C VAL A 6 -1.67 17.35 -4.66
N VAL A 7 -1.37 17.33 -3.36
CA VAL A 7 -0.52 16.29 -2.75
C VAL A 7 -1.15 14.91 -2.91
N ILE A 8 -2.46 14.78 -2.62
CA ILE A 8 -3.20 13.52 -2.79
C ILE A 8 -3.22 13.11 -4.27
N GLY A 9 -3.45 14.05 -5.19
CA GLY A 9 -3.43 13.80 -6.63
C GLY A 9 -2.08 13.25 -7.11
N ILE A 10 -0.98 13.88 -6.71
CA ILE A 10 0.38 13.43 -7.05
C ILE A 10 0.66 12.05 -6.45
N ALA A 11 0.28 11.83 -5.19
CA ALA A 11 0.46 10.54 -4.52
C ALA A 11 -0.30 9.40 -5.23
N LEU A 12 -1.53 9.64 -5.67
CA LEU A 12 -2.31 8.67 -6.43
C LEU A 12 -1.68 8.36 -7.79
N LEU A 13 -1.24 9.39 -8.52
CA LEU A 13 -0.55 9.19 -9.81
C LEU A 13 0.75 8.39 -9.64
N ALA A 14 1.54 8.69 -8.60
CA ALA A 14 2.75 7.95 -8.29
C ALA A 14 2.46 6.49 -7.92
N ALA A 15 1.41 6.25 -7.13
CA ALA A 15 0.99 4.90 -6.77
C ALA A 15 0.58 4.09 -8.02
N VAL A 16 -0.26 4.66 -8.88
CA VAL A 16 -0.70 4.01 -10.14
C VAL A 16 0.51 3.71 -11.03
N GLY A 17 1.42 4.65 -11.22
CA GLY A 17 2.63 4.44 -12.02
C GLY A 17 3.53 3.31 -11.47
N THR A 18 3.68 3.26 -10.15
CA THR A 18 4.46 2.20 -9.47
C THR A 18 3.86 0.82 -9.73
N PHE A 19 2.52 0.68 -9.63
CA PHE A 19 1.85 -0.58 -9.92
C PHE A 19 1.88 -0.93 -11.40
N TRP A 20 1.72 0.03 -12.31
CA TRP A 20 1.76 -0.22 -13.75
C TRP A 20 3.13 -0.76 -14.18
N VAL A 21 4.22 -0.13 -13.73
CA VAL A 21 5.57 -0.59 -14.05
C VAL A 21 5.86 -1.93 -13.37
N GLY A 22 5.47 -2.09 -12.10
CA GLY A 22 5.69 -3.33 -11.34
C GLY A 22 4.98 -4.54 -11.95
N PHE A 23 3.76 -4.37 -12.47
CA PHE A 23 2.96 -5.42 -13.10
C PHE A 23 3.09 -5.48 -14.63
N SER A 24 3.94 -4.65 -15.24
CA SER A 24 4.18 -4.66 -16.69
C SER A 24 4.58 -6.04 -17.17
N ALA A 25 4.05 -6.45 -18.34
CA ALA A 25 4.40 -7.70 -19.00
C ALA A 25 5.91 -7.82 -19.29
N GLU A 26 6.59 -6.69 -19.50
CA GLU A 26 8.04 -6.62 -19.68
C GLU A 26 8.78 -7.05 -18.40
N ASN A 27 8.29 -6.58 -17.25
CA ASN A 27 8.85 -6.91 -15.93
C ASN A 27 8.59 -8.38 -15.57
N LYS A 28 7.40 -8.90 -15.96
CA LYS A 28 7.03 -10.31 -15.79
C LYS A 28 7.84 -11.26 -16.68
N LYS A 29 8.13 -10.88 -17.93
CA LYS A 29 8.98 -11.67 -18.84
C LYS A 29 10.43 -11.75 -18.36
N ARG A 30 10.95 -10.65 -17.82
CA ARG A 30 12.33 -10.55 -17.35
C ARG A 30 12.57 -11.26 -16.01
N ASN A 31 11.53 -11.45 -15.21
CA ASN A 31 11.59 -12.19 -13.95
C ASN A 31 10.27 -12.93 -13.67
N PRO A 32 10.10 -14.17 -14.14
CA PRO A 32 8.85 -14.93 -13.97
C PRO A 32 8.52 -15.25 -12.50
N GLU A 33 9.52 -15.33 -11.61
CA GLU A 33 9.27 -15.47 -10.17
C GLU A 33 8.78 -14.18 -9.49
N TYR A 34 8.93 -13.03 -10.16
CA TYR A 34 8.60 -11.72 -9.59
C TYR A 34 7.13 -11.65 -9.15
N GLU A 35 6.22 -12.21 -9.94
CA GLU A 35 4.79 -12.15 -9.64
C GLU A 35 4.44 -12.92 -8.35
N HIS A 36 5.09 -14.07 -8.13
CA HIS A 36 4.91 -14.88 -6.93
C HIS A 36 5.47 -14.18 -5.69
N ARG A 37 6.68 -13.62 -5.78
CA ARG A 37 7.30 -12.88 -4.66
C ARG A 37 6.59 -11.56 -4.38
N THR A 38 6.17 -10.83 -5.40
CA THR A 38 5.42 -9.57 -5.26
C THR A 38 4.08 -9.80 -4.59
N LYS A 39 3.32 -10.84 -4.96
CA LYS A 39 2.06 -11.18 -4.25
C LYS A 39 2.30 -11.51 -2.78
N LYS A 40 3.33 -12.29 -2.47
CA LYS A 40 3.68 -12.63 -1.07
C LYS A 40 4.12 -11.39 -0.28
N ASN A 41 4.94 -10.53 -0.88
CA ASN A 41 5.40 -9.29 -0.26
C ASN A 41 4.25 -8.30 -0.06
N LEU A 42 3.37 -8.15 -1.05
CA LEU A 42 2.20 -7.27 -0.96
C LEU A 42 1.24 -7.76 0.13
N SER A 43 0.95 -9.06 0.18
CA SER A 43 0.12 -9.66 1.22
C SER A 43 0.70 -9.45 2.63
N LYS A 44 2.02 -9.62 2.80
CA LYS A 44 2.71 -9.36 4.06
C LYS A 44 2.71 -7.87 4.43
N LEU A 45 2.86 -6.98 3.46
CA LEU A 45 2.80 -5.55 3.68
C LEU A 45 1.38 -5.13 4.08
N THR A 46 0.36 -5.58 3.35
CA THR A 46 -1.05 -5.33 3.66
C THR A 46 -1.42 -5.85 5.05
N SER A 47 -0.97 -7.04 5.44
CA SER A 47 -1.26 -7.58 6.77
C SER A 47 -0.61 -6.76 7.89
N MET A 48 0.62 -6.26 7.71
CA MET A 48 1.23 -5.34 8.67
C MET A 48 0.40 -4.06 8.84
N TYR A 49 0.01 -3.42 7.73
CA TYR A 49 -0.83 -2.22 7.78
C TYR A 49 -2.17 -2.47 8.48
N VAL A 50 -2.84 -3.58 8.17
CA VAL A 50 -4.11 -3.96 8.82
C VAL A 50 -3.92 -4.13 10.32
N VAL A 51 -2.88 -4.86 10.76
CA VAL A 51 -2.59 -5.06 12.18
C VAL A 51 -2.34 -3.72 12.89
N THR A 52 -1.55 -2.83 12.27
CA THR A 52 -1.28 -1.50 12.83
C THR A 52 -2.55 -0.66 12.96
N VAL A 53 -3.41 -0.66 11.93
CA VAL A 53 -4.69 0.09 11.97
C VAL A 53 -5.60 -0.46 13.06
N VAL A 54 -5.73 -1.79 13.18
CA VAL A 54 -6.54 -2.44 14.22
C VAL A 54 -6.02 -2.07 15.62
N LEU A 55 -4.71 -2.16 15.85
CA LEU A 55 -4.10 -1.76 17.13
C LEU A 55 -4.31 -0.28 17.43
N ALA A 56 -4.14 0.60 16.45
CA ALA A 56 -4.38 2.02 16.61
C ALA A 56 -5.83 2.31 17.03
N ILE A 57 -6.81 1.65 16.40
CA ILE A 57 -8.23 1.76 16.76
C ILE A 57 -8.46 1.27 18.19
N ILE A 58 -7.94 0.09 18.56
CA ILE A 58 -8.08 -0.47 19.91
C ILE A 58 -7.55 0.50 20.96
N ILE A 59 -6.36 1.05 20.75
CA ILE A 59 -5.74 2.02 21.67
C ILE A 59 -6.60 3.29 21.76
N CYS A 60 -7.06 3.81 20.62
CA CYS A 60 -7.86 5.03 20.58
C CYS A 60 -9.19 4.86 21.34
N VAL A 61 -9.86 3.72 21.13
CA VAL A 61 -11.06 3.33 21.86
C VAL A 61 -10.76 3.18 23.36
N ALA A 62 -9.69 2.47 23.73
CA ALA A 62 -9.31 2.29 25.12
C ALA A 62 -9.00 3.61 25.84
N ILE A 63 -8.39 4.58 25.16
CA ILE A 63 -8.15 5.92 25.68
C ILE A 63 -9.47 6.70 25.81
N TYR A 64 -10.34 6.63 24.80
CA TYR A 64 -11.60 7.38 24.78
C TYR A 64 -12.57 6.93 25.89
N PHE A 65 -12.61 5.64 26.21
CA PHE A 65 -13.47 5.07 27.26
C PHE A 65 -12.85 5.08 28.66
N ARG A 66 -11.64 5.63 28.82
CA ARG A 66 -10.95 5.80 30.11
C ARG A 66 -11.17 7.19 30.68
#